data_AF-A0A2S7JZH4-F1
#
_entry.id   AF-A0A2S7JZH4-F1
#
_cell.length_a   1.000
_cell.length_b   1.000
_cell.length_c   1.000
_cell.angle_alpha   90.00
_cell.angle_beta   90.00
_cell.angle_gamma   90.00
#
_symmetry.space_group_name_H-M   'P 1'
#
loop_
_entity.id
_entity.type
_entity.pdbx_description
1 polymer ?
#
loop_
_entity_poly.entity_id
_entity_poly.type
_entity_poly.pdbx_seq_one_letter_code
_entity_poly.pdbx_strand_id
1 'polypeptide(L)'
;MNYGDYIACFSAGDDERLVEDFFCDDVVFRSSGRDFQGKAALKDFLDWAHDGVREVPRPQLVLQNRDHLFAEIDMDFHAVKERPDFPFGHLHAGDMMTVKFFVTYELRGGRVASLTSMVWPPEKGVSRVPRLGAMPTQIAAFHSYAAAFSAGDTERFTKFYTDDIVLELPAAPPIKGPDAIAEYYSAMFKRVRETITIHSLDATAEKVTLNATARFTAVKDAPDFVVAALSKGEFLESNVIVEYRLKDGLIDHIDVRRNGEKLTHGKIG
;
A
#
# COMPACT_ATOMS: atom_id res chain seq x y z
N MET A 1 8.12 19.21 -20.35
CA MET A 1 7.35 18.06 -19.83
C MET A 1 6.08 18.58 -19.16
N ASN A 2 4.95 17.88 -19.26
CA ASN A 2 3.85 18.11 -18.31
C ASN A 2 4.17 17.33 -17.03
N TYR A 3 4.57 18.04 -15.98
CA TYR A 3 4.97 17.40 -14.73
C TYR A 3 3.79 16.73 -14.00
N GLY A 4 2.57 17.24 -14.17
CA GLY A 4 1.38 16.61 -13.62
C GLY A 4 1.14 15.21 -14.20
N ASP A 5 1.27 15.07 -15.51
CA ASP A 5 1.10 13.78 -16.20
C ASP A 5 2.21 12.79 -15.79
N TYR A 6 3.45 13.27 -15.64
CA TYR A 6 4.57 12.49 -15.13
C TYR A 6 4.27 11.92 -13.73
N ILE A 7 3.83 12.77 -12.81
CA ILE A 7 3.47 12.37 -11.43
C ILE A 7 2.27 11.44 -11.41
N ALA A 8 1.27 11.67 -12.24
CA ALA A 8 0.12 10.78 -12.36
C ALA A 8 0.51 9.40 -12.90
N CYS A 9 1.40 9.34 -13.89
CA CYS A 9 1.92 8.09 -14.43
C CYS A 9 2.74 7.31 -13.37
N PHE A 10 3.65 8.01 -12.68
CA PHE A 10 4.42 7.43 -11.57
C PHE A 10 3.48 6.88 -10.49
N SER A 11 2.48 7.67 -10.08
CA SER A 11 1.51 7.31 -9.05
C SER A 11 0.53 6.21 -9.47
N ALA A 12 0.43 5.89 -10.77
CA ALA A 12 -0.29 4.73 -11.26
C ALA A 12 0.54 3.43 -11.22
N GLY A 13 1.88 3.53 -11.14
CA GLY A 13 2.77 2.37 -11.08
C GLY A 13 3.01 1.68 -12.42
N ASP A 14 2.79 2.42 -13.51
CA ASP A 14 3.07 1.96 -14.86
C ASP A 14 4.50 2.38 -15.24
N ASP A 15 5.49 1.66 -14.69
CA ASP A 15 6.91 2.00 -14.87
C ASP A 15 7.35 1.89 -16.34
N GLU A 16 6.75 0.96 -17.09
CA GLU A 16 7.00 0.79 -18.52
C GLU A 16 6.63 2.07 -19.29
N ARG A 17 5.39 2.54 -19.11
CA ARG A 17 4.92 3.79 -19.73
C ARG A 17 5.65 5.00 -19.18
N LEU A 18 5.91 5.04 -17.87
CA LEU A 18 6.66 6.11 -17.21
C LEU A 18 8.01 6.32 -17.89
N VAL A 19 8.78 5.24 -18.05
CA VAL A 19 10.10 5.31 -18.67
C VAL A 19 9.99 5.65 -20.16
N GLU A 20 9.04 5.06 -20.88
CA GLU A 20 8.93 5.27 -22.31
C GLU A 20 8.52 6.70 -22.70
N ASP A 21 7.51 7.24 -22.02
CA ASP A 21 6.89 8.51 -22.38
C ASP A 21 7.71 9.71 -21.88
N PHE A 22 8.32 9.59 -20.70
CA PHE A 22 8.88 10.74 -19.98
C PHE A 22 10.40 10.82 -19.99
N PHE A 23 11.13 9.76 -20.37
CA PHE A 23 12.59 9.74 -20.33
C PHE A 23 13.20 9.66 -21.73
N CYS A 24 14.37 10.29 -21.90
CA CYS A 24 15.21 10.07 -23.05
C CYS A 24 15.86 8.68 -23.00
N ASP A 25 16.23 8.12 -24.14
CA ASP A 25 16.83 6.78 -24.22
C ASP A 25 18.20 6.72 -23.53
N ASP A 26 18.94 7.83 -23.53
CA ASP A 26 20.25 8.06 -22.92
C ASP A 26 20.18 8.69 -21.52
N VAL A 27 19.02 8.61 -20.84
CA VAL A 27 18.82 9.30 -19.56
C VAL A 27 19.88 8.92 -18.51
N VAL A 28 20.33 9.91 -17.74
CA VAL A 28 21.22 9.69 -16.59
C VAL A 28 20.48 9.99 -15.29
N PHE A 29 20.32 8.99 -14.44
CA PHE A 29 19.75 9.14 -13.10
C PHE A 29 20.87 9.05 -12.05
N ARG A 30 20.98 10.08 -11.21
CA ARG A 30 21.93 10.14 -10.09
C ARG A 30 21.20 10.17 -8.77
N SER A 31 21.46 9.19 -7.92
CA SER A 31 20.91 9.13 -6.56
C SER A 31 21.94 8.57 -5.60
N SER A 32 22.20 9.31 -4.51
CA SER A 32 22.97 8.88 -3.34
C SER A 32 24.20 8.00 -3.64
N GLY A 33 25.07 8.48 -4.54
CA GLY A 33 26.35 7.83 -4.88
C GLY A 33 26.27 6.73 -5.94
N ARG A 34 25.13 6.56 -6.61
CA ARG A 34 24.97 5.67 -7.78
C ARG A 34 24.45 6.47 -8.98
N ASP A 35 25.00 6.11 -10.14
CA ASP A 35 24.59 6.64 -11.43
C ASP A 35 24.03 5.48 -12.27
N PHE A 36 22.85 5.68 -12.84
CA PHE A 36 22.19 4.75 -13.77
C PHE A 36 22.12 5.42 -15.13
N GLN A 37 22.49 4.69 -16.18
CA GLN A 37 22.57 5.22 -17.54
C GLN A 37 21.67 4.43 -18.50
N GLY A 38 20.80 5.17 -19.18
CA GLY A 38 19.83 4.67 -20.14
C GLY A 38 18.56 4.10 -19.50
N LYS A 39 17.52 3.96 -20.32
CA LYS A 39 16.20 3.46 -19.89
C LYS A 39 16.25 2.08 -19.23
N ALA A 40 17.10 1.17 -19.73
CA ALA A 40 17.21 -0.19 -19.18
C ALA A 40 17.68 -0.17 -17.72
N ALA A 41 18.76 0.56 -17.41
CA ALA A 41 19.28 0.67 -16.05
C ALA A 41 18.28 1.38 -15.11
N LEU A 42 17.53 2.35 -15.62
CA LEU A 42 16.46 3.00 -14.87
C LEU A 42 15.31 2.03 -14.55
N LYS A 43 14.88 1.20 -15.51
CA LYS A 43 13.84 0.18 -15.29
C LYS A 43 14.28 -0.84 -14.24
N ASP A 44 15.49 -1.38 -14.35
CA ASP A 44 16.04 -2.31 -13.36
C ASP A 44 16.04 -1.71 -11.94
N PHE A 45 16.35 -0.41 -11.83
CA PHE A 45 16.28 0.32 -10.56
C PHE A 45 14.84 0.44 -10.06
N LEU A 46 13.89 0.85 -10.91
CA LEU A 46 12.48 1.01 -10.52
C LEU A 46 11.85 -0.32 -10.13
N ASP A 47 12.10 -1.39 -10.88
CA ASP A 47 11.64 -2.75 -10.55
C ASP A 47 12.12 -3.18 -9.16
N TRP A 48 13.40 -2.93 -8.86
CA TRP A 48 13.95 -3.21 -7.53
C TRP A 48 13.38 -2.29 -6.43
N ALA A 49 13.21 -1.00 -6.72
CA ALA A 49 12.70 -0.03 -5.75
C ALA A 49 11.25 -0.37 -5.38
N HIS A 50 10.42 -0.62 -6.38
CA HIS A 50 8.98 -0.85 -6.25
C HIS A 50 8.60 -2.29 -5.87
N ASP A 51 9.55 -3.24 -5.83
CA ASP A 51 9.28 -4.61 -5.43
C ASP A 51 8.72 -4.71 -4.00
N GLY A 52 7.40 -4.72 -3.84
CA GLY A 52 6.75 -4.78 -2.53
C GLY A 52 6.68 -3.46 -1.77
N VAL A 53 7.03 -2.35 -2.41
CA VAL A 53 6.89 -0.99 -1.85
C VAL A 53 6.21 -0.13 -2.88
N ARG A 54 5.08 0.46 -2.51
CA ARG A 54 4.44 1.47 -3.35
C ARG A 54 5.05 2.83 -3.03
N GLU A 55 5.67 3.44 -4.02
CA GLU A 55 6.21 4.80 -3.96
C GLU A 55 5.18 5.79 -4.54
N VAL A 56 4.81 6.80 -3.77
CA VAL A 56 3.82 7.81 -4.17
C VAL A 56 4.38 9.22 -3.95
N PRO A 57 4.74 9.95 -5.01
CA PRO A 57 5.25 11.31 -4.89
C PRO A 57 4.13 12.31 -4.61
N ARG A 58 4.36 13.19 -3.64
CA ARG A 58 3.56 14.39 -3.38
C ARG A 58 4.40 15.64 -3.62
N PRO A 59 4.34 16.24 -4.82
CA PRO A 59 5.04 17.49 -5.10
C PRO A 59 4.60 18.60 -4.14
N GLN A 60 5.57 19.24 -3.49
CA GLN A 60 5.35 20.36 -2.56
C GLN A 60 5.63 21.70 -3.26
N LEU A 61 6.68 21.73 -4.09
CA LEU A 61 7.06 22.89 -4.89
C LEU A 61 7.62 22.39 -6.22
N VAL A 62 7.16 23.00 -7.32
CA VAL A 62 7.67 22.71 -8.66
C VAL A 62 8.02 24.02 -9.35
N LEU A 63 9.27 24.13 -9.82
CA LEU A 63 9.76 25.25 -10.61
C LEU A 63 10.25 24.69 -11.94
N GLN A 64 9.73 25.20 -13.05
CA GLN A 64 10.05 24.67 -14.37
C GLN A 64 10.28 25.80 -15.37
N ASN A 65 11.30 25.65 -16.20
CA ASN A 65 11.45 26.38 -17.45
C ASN A 65 11.50 25.38 -18.63
N ARG A 66 11.95 25.82 -19.81
CA ARG A 66 12.00 24.97 -20.99
C ARG A 66 12.90 23.74 -20.82
N ASP A 67 14.07 23.94 -20.20
CA ASP A 67 15.18 23.00 -20.22
C ASP A 67 15.48 22.40 -18.82
N HIS A 68 14.90 22.96 -17.76
CA HIS A 68 15.11 22.52 -16.38
C HIS A 68 13.82 22.45 -15.57
N LEU A 69 13.77 21.49 -14.64
CA LEU A 69 12.72 21.36 -13.64
C LEU A 69 13.35 21.08 -12.28
N PHE A 70 12.84 21.74 -11.24
CA PHE A 70 13.19 21.51 -9.84
C PHE A 70 11.92 21.14 -9.09
N ALA A 71 11.96 20.05 -8.34
CA ALA A 71 10.85 19.61 -7.53
C ALA A 71 11.29 19.31 -6.10
N GLU A 72 10.62 19.92 -5.13
CA GLU A 72 10.57 19.39 -3.78
C GLU A 72 9.38 18.42 -3.71
N ILE A 73 9.63 17.20 -3.25
CA ILE A 73 8.66 16.11 -3.24
C ILE A 73 8.69 15.48 -1.84
N ASP A 74 7.52 15.31 -1.24
CA ASP A 74 7.38 14.36 -0.15
C ASP A 74 7.04 13.00 -0.77
N MET A 75 7.95 12.06 -0.67
CA MET A 75 7.80 10.72 -1.24
C MET A 75 7.29 9.78 -0.16
N ASP A 76 6.07 9.28 -0.33
CA ASP A 76 5.51 8.29 0.59
C ASP A 76 5.82 6.88 0.10
N PHE A 77 6.32 6.04 1.01
CA PHE A 77 6.61 4.64 0.78
C PHE A 77 5.68 3.77 1.62
N HIS A 78 4.99 2.84 0.97
CA HIS A 78 4.01 1.95 1.59
C HIS A 78 4.41 0.50 1.34
N ALA A 79 4.84 -0.20 2.39
CA ALA A 79 5.30 -1.58 2.27
C ALA A 79 4.11 -2.54 2.26
N VAL A 80 4.02 -3.39 1.22
CA VAL A 80 3.04 -4.49 1.13
C VAL A 80 3.66 -5.85 1.44
N LYS A 81 4.99 -5.92 1.50
CA LYS A 81 5.77 -7.04 2.05
C LYS A 81 7.01 -6.51 2.77
N GLU A 82 7.69 -7.39 3.50
CA GLU A 82 8.93 -7.05 4.19
C GLU A 82 10.06 -6.71 3.20
N ARG A 83 10.83 -5.67 3.52
CA ARG A 83 12.00 -5.17 2.80
C ARG A 83 13.11 -4.85 3.80
N PRO A 84 13.96 -5.82 4.16
CA PRO A 84 15.05 -5.62 5.12
C PRO A 84 16.11 -4.66 4.61
N ASP A 85 16.38 -4.66 3.30
CA ASP A 85 17.45 -3.89 2.67
C ASP A 85 16.95 -2.56 2.05
N PHE A 86 15.83 -2.03 2.53
CA PHE A 86 15.30 -0.78 1.98
C PHE A 86 16.21 0.42 2.37
N PRO A 87 16.54 1.34 1.43
CA PRO A 87 17.56 2.38 1.65
C PRO A 87 17.34 3.28 2.86
N PHE A 88 16.09 3.40 3.31
CA PHE A 88 15.68 4.29 4.39
C PHE A 88 15.44 3.56 5.72
N GLY A 89 15.76 2.26 5.79
CA GLY A 89 15.60 1.42 6.97
C GLY A 89 14.68 0.22 6.70
N HIS A 90 14.76 -0.79 7.56
CA HIS A 90 13.94 -2.00 7.45
C HIS A 90 12.45 -1.65 7.47
N LEU A 91 11.73 -2.07 6.43
CA LEU A 91 10.28 -2.01 6.34
C LEU A 91 9.67 -3.39 6.50
N HIS A 92 8.69 -3.54 7.37
CA HIS A 92 7.82 -4.71 7.42
C HIS A 92 6.53 -4.45 6.62
N ALA A 93 5.78 -5.51 6.30
CA ALA A 93 4.48 -5.37 5.66
C ALA A 93 3.54 -4.49 6.51
N GLY A 94 2.98 -3.44 5.92
CA GLY A 94 2.15 -2.46 6.63
C GLY A 94 2.88 -1.21 7.10
N ASP A 95 4.21 -1.21 7.08
CA ASP A 95 4.97 -0.01 7.41
C ASP A 95 4.80 1.06 6.33
N MET A 96 4.79 2.31 6.79
CA MET A 96 4.74 3.48 5.93
C MET A 96 5.78 4.48 6.41
N MET A 97 6.42 5.17 5.46
CA MET A 97 7.30 6.29 5.78
C MET A 97 7.23 7.35 4.70
N THR A 98 7.54 8.58 5.06
CA THR A 98 7.70 9.69 4.12
C THR A 98 9.14 10.19 4.17
N VAL A 99 9.75 10.35 3.00
CA VAL A 99 11.07 10.95 2.84
C VAL A 99 10.94 12.17 1.96
N LYS A 100 11.55 13.29 2.36
CA LYS A 100 11.61 14.47 1.50
C LYS A 100 12.72 14.30 0.47
N PHE A 101 12.40 14.59 -0.77
CA PHE A 101 13.29 14.63 -1.91
C PHE A 101 13.37 16.05 -2.46
N PHE A 102 14.56 16.43 -2.92
CA PHE A 102 14.75 17.52 -3.85
C PHE A 102 15.36 16.95 -5.12
N VAL A 103 14.63 17.11 -6.23
CA VAL A 103 15.00 16.50 -7.51
C VAL A 103 15.19 17.59 -8.55
N THR A 104 16.34 17.58 -9.21
CA THR A 104 16.64 18.43 -10.35
C THR A 104 16.56 17.59 -11.61
N TYR A 105 15.89 18.09 -12.64
CA TYR A 105 15.76 17.44 -13.94
C TYR A 105 16.29 18.37 -15.03
N GLU A 106 17.05 17.81 -15.96
CA GLU A 106 17.34 18.42 -17.25
C GLU A 106 16.43 17.82 -18.30
N LEU A 107 15.79 18.69 -19.08
CA LEU A 107 14.80 18.33 -20.07
C LEU A 107 15.35 18.52 -21.48
N ARG A 108 15.11 17.55 -22.37
CA ARG A 108 15.39 17.64 -23.80
C ARG A 108 14.16 17.22 -24.59
N GLY A 109 13.62 18.14 -25.39
CA GLY A 109 12.39 17.88 -26.13
C GLY A 109 11.19 17.56 -25.24
N GLY A 110 11.18 18.07 -24.01
CA GLY A 110 10.11 17.80 -23.04
C GLY A 110 10.20 16.47 -22.31
N ARG A 111 11.27 15.69 -22.49
CA ARG A 111 11.59 14.45 -21.76
C ARG A 111 12.79 14.64 -20.85
N VAL A 112 12.91 13.82 -19.80
CA VAL A 112 14.01 13.82 -18.84
C VAL A 112 15.27 13.24 -19.50
N ALA A 113 16.29 14.07 -19.68
CA ALA A 113 17.61 13.67 -20.18
C ALA A 113 18.57 13.38 -19.01
N SER A 114 18.42 14.08 -17.88
CA SER A 114 19.10 13.71 -16.66
C SER A 114 18.24 14.08 -15.45
N LEU A 115 18.42 13.34 -14.35
CA LEU A 115 17.87 13.74 -13.07
C LEU A 115 18.83 13.42 -11.92
N THR A 116 18.84 14.27 -10.91
CA THR A 116 19.63 14.10 -9.69
C THR A 116 18.72 14.31 -8.50
N SER A 117 18.75 13.38 -7.55
CA SER A 117 17.99 13.49 -6.31
C SER A 117 18.89 13.65 -5.08
N MET A 118 18.40 14.46 -4.15
CA MET A 118 18.90 14.57 -2.78
C MET A 118 17.75 14.26 -1.83
N VAL A 119 18.08 13.68 -0.67
CA VAL A 119 17.09 13.26 0.32
C VAL A 119 17.44 13.78 1.70
N TRP A 120 16.40 14.02 2.50
CA TRP A 120 16.56 14.24 3.94
C TRP A 120 16.39 12.92 4.69
N PRO A 121 16.81 12.83 5.97
CA PRO A 121 16.45 11.71 6.83
C PRO A 121 14.92 11.46 6.82
N PRO A 122 14.48 10.20 6.96
CA PRO A 122 13.06 9.86 7.00
C PRO A 122 12.30 10.72 8.02
N GLU A 123 11.06 11.07 7.68
CA GLU A 123 10.15 11.87 8.50
C GLU A 123 10.59 13.32 8.78
N LYS A 124 11.76 13.76 8.29
CA LYS A 124 12.28 15.10 8.55
C LYS A 124 11.73 16.13 7.57
N GLY A 125 10.97 17.09 8.09
CA GLY A 125 10.48 18.25 7.33
C GLY A 125 9.38 17.91 6.32
N VAL A 126 8.81 16.71 6.39
CA VAL A 126 7.75 16.25 5.50
C VAL A 126 6.39 16.80 5.94
N SER A 127 5.50 17.04 4.98
CA SER A 127 4.10 17.34 5.23
C SER A 127 3.33 16.08 5.62
N ARG A 128 2.28 16.26 6.42
CA ARG A 128 1.39 15.17 6.88
C ARG A 128 0.05 15.27 6.16
N VAL A 129 -0.50 14.11 5.79
CA VAL A 129 -1.86 13.97 5.27
C VAL A 129 -2.60 12.94 6.12
N PRO A 130 -3.95 12.95 6.13
CA PRO A 130 -4.72 11.87 6.74
C PRO A 130 -4.30 10.53 6.14
N ARG A 131 -4.25 9.48 6.97
CA ARG A 131 -3.65 8.21 6.58
C ARG A 131 -4.45 7.49 5.49
N LEU A 132 -5.77 7.48 5.61
CA LEU A 132 -6.69 6.88 4.65
C LEU A 132 -7.57 7.95 3.99
N GLY A 133 -8.09 7.63 2.79
CA GLY A 133 -8.83 8.53 1.93
C GLY A 133 -8.67 8.18 0.44
N ALA A 134 -9.02 9.12 -0.44
CA ALA A 134 -9.07 8.91 -1.89
C ALA A 134 -7.74 9.18 -2.64
N MET A 135 -6.77 9.84 -2.02
CA MET A 135 -5.52 10.19 -2.70
C MET A 135 -4.65 8.95 -2.93
N PRO A 136 -3.82 8.89 -4.00
CA PRO A 136 -3.01 7.70 -4.29
C PRO A 136 -2.18 7.17 -3.11
N THR A 137 -1.63 8.06 -2.29
CA THR A 137 -0.85 7.68 -1.09
C THR A 137 -1.74 7.03 -0.02
N GLN A 138 -2.98 7.47 0.10
CA GLN A 138 -3.95 6.94 1.06
C GLN A 138 -4.51 5.59 0.61
N ILE A 139 -4.69 5.41 -0.70
CA ILE A 139 -5.01 4.11 -1.31
C ILE A 139 -3.87 3.13 -1.08
N ALA A 140 -2.62 3.54 -1.32
CA ALA A 140 -1.44 2.73 -1.03
C ALA A 140 -1.34 2.36 0.45
N ALA A 141 -1.62 3.29 1.36
CA ALA A 141 -1.69 3.04 2.80
C ALA A 141 -2.76 1.98 3.15
N PHE A 142 -3.91 1.98 2.47
CA PHE A 142 -4.93 0.93 2.66
C PHE A 142 -4.43 -0.45 2.22
N HIS A 143 -3.68 -0.54 1.12
CA HIS A 143 -3.05 -1.80 0.71
C HIS A 143 -2.03 -2.29 1.75
N SER A 144 -1.25 -1.39 2.35
CA SER A 144 -0.37 -1.70 3.48
C SER A 144 -1.15 -2.20 4.71
N TYR A 145 -2.28 -1.58 5.04
CA TYR A 145 -3.20 -2.10 6.08
C TYR A 145 -3.66 -3.53 5.78
N ALA A 146 -4.14 -3.81 4.57
CA ALA A 146 -4.61 -5.13 4.17
C ALA A 146 -3.48 -6.17 4.19
N ALA A 147 -2.25 -5.76 3.86
CA ALA A 147 -1.06 -6.59 3.96
C ALA A 147 -0.71 -6.91 5.42
N ALA A 148 -0.73 -5.93 6.33
CA ALA A 148 -0.52 -6.16 7.76
C ALA A 148 -1.59 -7.08 8.37
N PHE A 149 -2.85 -6.88 7.99
CA PHE A 149 -3.96 -7.75 8.39
C PHE A 149 -3.75 -9.20 7.90
N SER A 150 -3.42 -9.36 6.62
CA SER A 150 -3.10 -10.67 6.03
C SER A 150 -1.77 -11.25 6.54
N ALA A 151 -0.91 -10.43 7.14
CA ALA A 151 0.28 -10.81 7.89
C ALA A 151 -0.05 -11.22 9.35
N GLY A 152 -1.29 -10.99 9.80
CA GLY A 152 -1.75 -11.19 11.17
C GLY A 152 -0.97 -10.38 12.19
N ASP A 153 -0.46 -9.24 11.74
CA ASP A 153 0.31 -8.32 12.53
C ASP A 153 -0.64 -7.32 13.20
N THR A 154 -1.16 -7.73 14.36
CA THR A 154 -2.09 -6.91 15.14
C THR A 154 -1.51 -5.58 15.56
N GLU A 155 -0.20 -5.51 15.82
CA GLU A 155 0.44 -4.25 16.17
C GLU A 155 0.36 -3.26 15.01
N ARG A 156 0.50 -3.73 13.76
CA ARG A 156 0.49 -2.86 12.58
C ARG A 156 -0.91 -2.52 12.10
N PHE A 157 -1.79 -3.49 11.91
CA PHE A 157 -3.10 -3.19 11.32
C PHE A 157 -3.98 -2.37 12.25
N THR A 158 -3.83 -2.50 13.58
CA THR A 158 -4.62 -1.70 14.54
C THR A 158 -4.24 -0.22 14.56
N LYS A 159 -3.05 0.14 14.08
CA LYS A 159 -2.65 1.56 13.94
C LYS A 159 -3.55 2.34 12.98
N PHE A 160 -4.35 1.66 12.16
CA PHE A 160 -5.30 2.28 11.23
C PHE A 160 -6.68 2.56 11.85
N TYR A 161 -6.90 2.18 13.11
CA TYR A 161 -8.19 2.31 13.77
C TYR A 161 -8.25 3.57 14.64
N THR A 162 -9.45 4.11 14.82
CA THR A 162 -9.75 4.98 15.94
C THR A 162 -9.87 4.15 17.22
N ASP A 163 -9.72 4.80 18.38
CA ASP A 163 -9.86 4.13 19.69
C ASP A 163 -11.26 3.53 19.89
N ASP A 164 -12.28 4.09 19.23
CA ASP A 164 -13.70 3.73 19.31
C ASP A 164 -14.20 2.86 18.15
N ILE A 165 -13.30 2.27 17.36
CA ILE A 165 -13.61 1.38 16.23
C ILE A 165 -14.65 0.30 16.58
N VAL A 166 -15.60 0.08 15.67
CA VAL A 166 -16.54 -1.04 15.74
C VAL A 166 -16.38 -1.93 14.51
N LEU A 167 -16.23 -3.24 14.75
CA LEU A 167 -16.20 -4.27 13.71
C LEU A 167 -17.49 -5.10 13.78
N GLU A 168 -18.21 -5.15 12.65
CA GLU A 168 -19.40 -5.96 12.44
C GLU A 168 -19.09 -7.10 11.46
N LEU A 169 -19.29 -8.33 11.93
CA LEU A 169 -19.11 -9.55 11.15
C LEU A 169 -20.44 -10.30 11.05
N PRO A 170 -20.75 -10.98 9.93
CA PRO A 170 -22.02 -11.67 9.76
C PRO A 170 -22.31 -12.77 10.80
N ALA A 171 -21.26 -13.34 11.39
CA ALA A 171 -21.34 -14.51 12.27
C ALA A 171 -20.94 -14.20 13.73
N ALA A 172 -20.72 -12.93 14.10
CA ALA A 172 -20.29 -12.56 15.44
C ALA A 172 -21.01 -11.30 15.95
N PRO A 173 -21.21 -11.15 17.27
CA PRO A 173 -21.60 -9.88 17.86
C PRO A 173 -20.59 -8.76 17.51
N PRO A 174 -21.00 -7.48 17.49
CA PRO A 174 -20.10 -6.37 17.23
C PRO A 174 -18.91 -6.34 18.20
N ILE A 175 -17.70 -6.21 17.66
CA ILE A 175 -16.43 -6.15 18.41
C ILE A 175 -16.01 -4.69 18.50
N LYS A 176 -15.66 -4.20 19.70
CA LYS A 176 -15.42 -2.77 19.95
C LYS A 176 -14.02 -2.50 20.47
N GLY A 177 -13.35 -1.53 19.87
CA GLY A 177 -12.02 -1.08 20.23
C GLY A 177 -10.90 -1.92 19.57
N PRO A 178 -9.72 -1.32 19.35
CA PRO A 178 -8.61 -1.97 18.66
C PRO A 178 -8.12 -3.22 19.39
N ASP A 179 -8.07 -3.20 20.73
CA ASP A 179 -7.59 -4.32 21.54
C ASP A 179 -8.50 -5.56 21.40
N ALA A 180 -9.82 -5.37 21.41
CA ALA A 180 -10.77 -6.48 21.27
C ALA A 180 -10.71 -7.09 19.86
N ILE A 181 -10.54 -6.25 18.83
CA ILE A 181 -10.33 -6.72 17.45
C ILE A 181 -9.00 -7.48 17.34
N ALA A 182 -7.92 -6.96 17.93
CA ALA A 182 -6.62 -7.62 17.96
C ALA A 182 -6.67 -8.98 18.68
N GLU A 183 -7.36 -9.06 19.82
CA GLU A 183 -7.56 -10.30 20.58
C GLU A 183 -8.33 -11.33 19.76
N TYR A 184 -9.45 -10.92 19.15
CA TYR A 184 -10.27 -11.77 18.29
C TYR A 184 -9.47 -12.39 17.15
N TYR A 185 -8.78 -11.56 16.36
CA TYR A 185 -7.99 -12.03 15.24
C TYR A 185 -6.75 -12.81 15.68
N SER A 186 -6.08 -12.41 16.77
CA SER A 186 -4.95 -13.17 17.33
C SER A 186 -5.37 -14.58 17.77
N ALA A 187 -6.56 -14.72 18.35
CA ALA A 187 -7.10 -16.03 18.73
C ALA A 187 -7.39 -16.88 17.49
N MET A 188 -7.97 -16.29 16.44
CA MET A 188 -8.24 -16.96 15.16
C MET A 188 -6.95 -17.40 14.45
N PHE A 189 -5.96 -16.51 14.34
CA PHE A 189 -4.68 -16.74 13.65
C PHE A 189 -3.81 -17.84 14.26
N LYS A 190 -4.09 -18.28 15.49
CA LYS A 190 -3.47 -19.49 16.08
C LYS A 190 -3.81 -20.78 15.33
N ARG A 191 -4.91 -20.80 14.57
CA ARG A 191 -5.43 -21.99 13.87
C ARG A 191 -5.78 -21.75 12.41
N VAL A 192 -6.27 -20.57 12.06
CA VAL A 192 -6.74 -20.23 10.71
C VAL A 192 -6.13 -18.92 10.30
N ARG A 193 -5.45 -18.89 9.16
CA ARG A 193 -4.91 -17.68 8.57
C ARG A 193 -5.89 -17.09 7.57
N GLU A 194 -6.21 -15.81 7.72
CA GLU A 194 -6.95 -15.07 6.71
C GLU A 194 -6.00 -14.33 5.77
N THR A 195 -6.30 -14.35 4.48
CA THR A 195 -5.61 -13.55 3.46
C THR A 195 -6.65 -12.88 2.58
N ILE A 196 -6.47 -11.58 2.37
CA ILE A 196 -7.39 -10.75 1.58
C ILE A 196 -6.80 -10.50 0.21
N THR A 197 -7.52 -10.91 -0.83
CA THR A 197 -7.23 -10.54 -2.22
C THR A 197 -8.18 -9.43 -2.64
N ILE A 198 -7.66 -8.23 -2.86
CA ILE A 198 -8.43 -7.05 -3.26
C ILE A 198 -8.70 -7.10 -4.78
N HIS A 199 -9.97 -7.03 -5.17
CA HIS A 199 -10.37 -7.00 -6.59
C HIS A 199 -10.69 -5.58 -7.06
N SER A 200 -11.35 -4.80 -6.20
CA SER A 200 -11.62 -3.39 -6.45
C SER A 200 -11.71 -2.63 -5.13
N LEU A 201 -11.29 -1.38 -5.18
CA LEU A 201 -11.34 -0.48 -4.04
C LEU A 201 -11.83 0.89 -4.51
N ASP A 202 -12.85 1.40 -3.83
CA ASP A 202 -13.36 2.76 -3.99
C ASP A 202 -13.18 3.51 -2.67
N ALA A 203 -12.75 4.77 -2.74
CA ALA A 203 -12.45 5.54 -1.53
C ALA A 203 -12.83 7.02 -1.67
N THR A 204 -13.35 7.56 -0.58
CA THR A 204 -13.57 8.99 -0.34
C THR A 204 -12.82 9.41 0.93
N ALA A 205 -12.95 10.66 1.37
CA ALA A 205 -12.38 11.08 2.64
C ALA A 205 -13.06 10.42 3.87
N GLU A 206 -14.30 9.96 3.70
CA GLU A 206 -15.18 9.44 4.75
C GLU A 206 -15.32 7.91 4.70
N LYS A 207 -14.89 7.26 3.62
CA LYS A 207 -15.18 5.84 3.41
C LYS A 207 -14.20 5.13 2.49
N VAL A 208 -13.95 3.85 2.73
CA VAL A 208 -13.37 2.92 1.76
C VAL A 208 -14.31 1.74 1.57
N THR A 209 -14.62 1.40 0.33
CA THR A 209 -15.40 0.21 -0.02
C THR A 209 -14.51 -0.77 -0.77
N LEU A 210 -14.42 -1.97 -0.23
CA LEU A 210 -13.59 -3.05 -0.75
C LEU A 210 -14.46 -4.16 -1.31
N ASN A 211 -14.17 -4.62 -2.52
CA ASN A 211 -14.60 -5.93 -3.01
C ASN A 211 -13.39 -6.85 -3.03
N ALA A 212 -13.48 -7.97 -2.32
CA ALA A 212 -12.35 -8.87 -2.11
C ALA A 212 -12.76 -10.33 -2.03
N THR A 213 -11.78 -11.21 -2.17
CA THR A 213 -11.88 -12.59 -1.69
C THR A 213 -11.12 -12.72 -0.39
N ALA A 214 -11.82 -13.15 0.67
CA ALA A 214 -11.21 -13.56 1.92
C ALA A 214 -10.95 -15.07 1.87
N ARG A 215 -9.69 -15.48 1.95
CA ARG A 215 -9.27 -16.87 2.05
C ARG A 215 -8.88 -17.20 3.48
N PHE A 216 -9.54 -18.19 4.06
CA PHE A 216 -9.27 -18.75 5.38
C PHE A 216 -8.56 -20.09 5.23
N THR A 217 -7.29 -20.16 5.61
CA THR A 217 -6.45 -21.35 5.50
C THR A 217 -6.18 -21.92 6.89
N ALA A 218 -6.58 -23.17 7.15
CA ALA A 218 -6.30 -23.84 8.41
C ALA A 218 -4.81 -24.22 8.51
N VAL A 219 -4.07 -23.59 9.41
CA VAL A 219 -2.70 -23.98 9.78
C VAL A 219 -2.68 -25.08 10.86
N LYS A 220 -3.82 -25.27 11.54
CA LYS A 220 -4.14 -26.36 12.46
C LYS A 220 -5.62 -26.72 12.29
N ASP A 221 -6.04 -27.89 12.75
CA ASP A 221 -7.45 -28.28 12.74
C ASP A 221 -8.31 -27.26 13.49
N ALA A 222 -9.42 -26.88 12.85
CA ALA A 222 -10.38 -25.88 13.33
C ALA A 222 -11.81 -26.38 13.07
N PRO A 223 -12.26 -27.44 13.78
CA PRO A 223 -13.58 -28.03 13.60
C PRO A 223 -14.74 -27.12 14.03
N ASP A 224 -14.43 -26.13 14.87
CA ASP A 224 -15.31 -25.10 15.43
C ASP A 224 -15.16 -23.74 14.73
N PHE A 225 -14.49 -23.68 13.57
CA PHE A 225 -14.31 -22.41 12.86
C PHE A 225 -15.68 -21.86 12.41
N VAL A 226 -15.92 -20.58 12.71
CA VAL A 226 -17.23 -19.91 12.65
C VAL A 226 -17.87 -19.91 11.26
N VAL A 227 -17.07 -20.08 10.20
CA VAL A 227 -17.56 -20.10 8.82
C VAL A 227 -17.88 -21.53 8.37
N ALA A 228 -16.95 -22.46 8.59
CA ALA A 228 -17.09 -23.89 8.31
C ALA A 228 -15.93 -24.65 9.00
N ALA A 229 -16.15 -25.91 9.39
CA ALA A 229 -15.08 -26.76 9.91
C ALA A 229 -13.95 -26.93 8.87
N LEU A 230 -12.69 -26.78 9.31
CA LEU A 230 -11.51 -26.95 8.46
C LEU A 230 -10.48 -27.86 9.13
N SER A 231 -9.94 -28.81 8.37
CA SER A 231 -8.77 -29.60 8.76
C SER A 231 -7.48 -28.86 8.37
N LYS A 232 -6.37 -29.16 9.03
CA LYS A 232 -5.07 -28.57 8.67
C LYS A 232 -4.76 -28.73 7.18
N GLY A 233 -4.38 -27.63 6.54
CA GLY A 233 -4.07 -27.53 5.11
C GLY A 233 -5.29 -27.32 4.22
N GLU A 234 -6.51 -27.37 4.76
CA GLU A 234 -7.72 -26.98 4.02
C GLU A 234 -7.90 -25.47 4.01
N PHE A 235 -8.59 -24.98 2.99
CA PHE A 235 -8.95 -23.59 2.90
C PHE A 235 -10.42 -23.40 2.49
N LEU A 236 -10.93 -22.24 2.85
CA LEU A 236 -12.23 -21.71 2.46
C LEU A 236 -12.06 -20.33 1.85
N GLU A 237 -12.76 -20.05 0.76
CA GLU A 237 -12.84 -18.70 0.20
C GLU A 237 -14.26 -18.17 0.23
N SER A 238 -14.38 -16.89 0.56
CA SER A 238 -15.62 -16.13 0.50
C SER A 238 -15.39 -14.81 -0.21
N ASN A 239 -16.26 -14.47 -1.16
CA ASN A 239 -16.29 -13.13 -1.72
C ASN A 239 -16.99 -12.21 -0.72
N VAL A 240 -16.37 -11.08 -0.43
CA VAL A 240 -16.83 -10.12 0.57
C VAL A 240 -16.88 -8.72 -0.02
N ILE A 241 -17.87 -7.96 0.43
CA ILE A 241 -17.86 -6.50 0.35
C ILE A 241 -17.59 -6.01 1.77
N VAL A 242 -16.57 -5.18 1.93
CA VAL A 242 -16.23 -4.58 3.22
C VAL A 242 -16.34 -3.07 3.11
N GLU A 243 -17.12 -2.47 3.98
CA GLU A 243 -17.23 -1.03 4.11
C GLU A 243 -16.46 -0.55 5.35
N TYR A 244 -15.51 0.34 5.13
CA TYR A 244 -14.74 1.00 6.16
C TYR A 244 -15.20 2.45 6.24
N ARG A 245 -15.80 2.87 7.35
CA ARG A 245 -16.05 4.28 7.61
C ARG A 245 -14.80 4.93 8.18
N LEU A 246 -14.49 6.12 7.70
CA LEU A 246 -13.32 6.88 8.09
C LEU A 246 -13.70 8.10 8.93
N LYS A 247 -12.87 8.38 9.93
CA LYS A 247 -12.84 9.59 10.74
C LYS A 247 -11.41 10.10 10.79
N ASP A 248 -11.19 11.28 10.21
CA ASP A 248 -9.86 11.92 10.12
C ASP A 248 -8.77 11.01 9.49
N GLY A 249 -9.17 10.18 8.52
CA GLY A 249 -8.29 9.24 7.83
C GLY A 249 -7.92 7.99 8.64
N LEU A 250 -8.63 7.70 9.73
CA LEU A 250 -8.59 6.43 10.47
C LEU A 250 -9.94 5.71 10.35
N ILE A 251 -9.95 4.40 10.50
CA ILE A 251 -11.16 3.59 10.42
C ILE A 251 -11.88 3.66 11.78
N ASP A 252 -13.16 4.03 11.78
CA ASP A 252 -14.01 4.02 12.99
C ASP A 252 -15.14 2.97 12.92
N HIS A 253 -15.42 2.42 11.74
CA HIS A 253 -16.36 1.33 11.55
C HIS A 253 -15.91 0.39 10.43
N ILE A 254 -16.08 -0.91 10.63
CA ILE A 254 -15.90 -1.95 9.61
C ILE A 254 -17.18 -2.77 9.56
N ASP A 255 -17.82 -2.82 8.41
CA ASP A 255 -18.96 -3.70 8.15
C ASP A 255 -18.61 -4.69 7.03
N VAL A 256 -18.66 -5.98 7.36
CA VAL A 256 -18.33 -7.07 6.44
C VAL A 256 -19.62 -7.76 5.99
N ARG A 257 -19.84 -7.84 4.68
CA ARG A 257 -20.95 -8.57 4.10
C ARG A 257 -20.45 -9.59 3.08
N ARG A 258 -21.11 -10.74 3.02
CA ARG A 258 -20.84 -11.73 1.96
C ARG A 258 -21.41 -11.23 0.64
N ASN A 259 -20.62 -11.33 -0.41
CA ASN A 259 -21.02 -11.01 -1.78
C ASN A 259 -21.38 -12.31 -2.51
N GLY A 260 -22.56 -12.84 -2.18
CA GLY A 260 -23.08 -14.12 -2.67
C GLY A 260 -23.01 -15.27 -1.65
N GLU A 261 -23.63 -16.40 -1.99
CA GLU A 261 -23.77 -17.55 -1.08
C GLU A 261 -22.68 -18.61 -1.25
N LYS A 262 -21.96 -18.61 -2.38
CA LYS A 262 -21.00 -19.66 -2.71
C LYS A 262 -19.70 -19.48 -1.92
N LEU A 263 -19.37 -20.51 -1.16
CA LEU A 263 -18.07 -20.71 -0.55
C LEU A 263 -17.27 -21.71 -1.38
N THR A 264 -16.02 -21.37 -1.70
CA THR A 264 -15.11 -22.30 -2.38
C THR A 264 -14.28 -23.03 -1.34
N HIS A 265 -14.29 -24.36 -1.36
CA HIS A 265 -13.46 -25.19 -0.49
C HIS A 265 -12.33 -25.83 -1.29
N GLY A 266 -11.17 -25.99 -0.66
CA GLY A 266 -10.07 -26.73 -1.26
C GLY A 266 -9.03 -27.15 -0.23
N LYS A 267 -7.95 -27.78 -0.72
CA LYS A 267 -6.82 -28.23 0.08
C LYS A 267 -5.53 -27.72 -0.56
N ILE A 268 -4.61 -27.24 0.26
CA ILE A 268 -3.28 -26.87 -0.20
C ILE A 268 -2.55 -28.16 -0.55
N GLY A 269 -2.09 -28.25 -1.80
CA GLY A 269 -1.30 -29.38 -2.32
C GLY A 269 0.10 -29.44 -1.77
#